data_AF-A0A9E5TJR8-F1
#
_entry.id   AF-A0A9E5TJR8-F1
#
_cell.length_a   1.000
_cell.length_b   1.000
_cell.length_c   1.000
_cell.angle_alpha   90.00
_cell.angle_beta   90.00
_cell.angle_gamma   90.00
#
_symmetry.space_group_name_H-M   'P 1'
#
loop_
_entity.id
_entity.type
_entity.pdbx_description
1 polymer ?
#
loop_
_entity_poly.entity_id
_entity_poly.type
_entity_poly.pdbx_seq_one_letter_code
_entity_poly.pdbx_strand_id
1 'polypeptide(L)'
;HQVYWEKVNANGGVAGMYPVEIVVRDNEYNPQTNVVVYNEIKDDVLAISSVLGSPTTASIQVDSAAENIVIAGGTLASQWALTENIVLN
;
A
#
# COMPACT_ATOMS: atom_id res chain seq x y z
N HIS A 1 -7.91 7.08 2.89
CA HIS A 1 -7.00 7.04 4.05
C HIS A 1 -6.54 8.41 4.58
N GLN A 2 -6.61 9.49 3.79
CA GLN A 2 -6.06 10.80 4.18
C GLN A 2 -6.58 11.36 5.52
N VAL A 3 -7.90 11.51 5.67
CA VAL A 3 -8.51 12.04 6.90
C VAL A 3 -8.13 11.25 8.16
N TYR A 4 -7.92 9.93 8.03
CA TYR A 4 -7.49 9.09 9.14
C TYR A 4 -6.08 9.45 9.60
N TRP A 5 -5.13 9.53 8.67
CA TRP A 5 -3.73 9.85 9.00
C TRP A 5 -3.55 11.29 9.45
N GLU A 6 -4.33 12.24 8.91
CA GLU A 6 -4.38 13.62 9.43
C GLU A 6 -4.78 13.64 10.91
N LYS A 7 -5.80 12.87 11.28
CA LYS A 7 -6.21 12.73 12.68
C LYS A 7 -5.12 12.06 13.53
N VAL A 8 -4.47 11.01 13.04
CA VAL A 8 -3.36 10.34 13.75
C VAL A 8 -2.20 11.32 13.98
N ASN A 9 -1.79 12.05 12.94
CA ASN A 9 -0.72 13.04 13.00
C ASN A 9 -1.06 14.19 13.97
N ALA A 10 -2.31 14.68 13.94
CA ALA A 10 -2.77 15.70 14.89
C ALA A 10 -2.72 15.23 16.36
N ASN A 11 -2.70 13.90 16.60
CA ASN A 11 -2.55 13.30 17.92
C ASN A 11 -1.11 12.83 18.22
N GLY A 12 -0.11 13.39 17.54
CA GLY A 12 1.31 13.10 17.76
C GLY A 12 1.91 12.06 16.82
N GLY A 13 1.15 11.55 15.85
CA GLY A 13 1.65 10.56 14.88
C GLY A 13 1.81 9.16 15.47
N VAL A 14 2.47 8.28 14.71
CA VAL A 14 2.76 6.90 15.12
C VAL A 14 3.74 6.91 16.29
N ALA A 15 3.42 6.13 17.32
CA ALA A 15 4.16 6.09 18.58
C ALA A 15 4.35 7.46 19.26
N GLY A 16 3.48 8.44 18.94
CA GLY A 16 3.56 9.80 19.49
C GLY A 16 4.78 10.60 19.03
N MET A 17 5.49 10.15 17.99
CA MET A 17 6.74 10.78 17.54
C MET A 17 6.90 10.83 16.01
N TYR A 18 6.27 9.91 15.25
CA TYR A 18 6.47 9.81 13.81
C TYR A 18 5.22 10.26 13.04
N PRO A 19 5.20 11.47 12.46
CA PRO A 19 4.12 11.86 11.55
C PRO A 19 4.15 10.98 10.28
N VAL A 20 2.97 10.69 9.75
CA VAL A 20 2.81 9.89 8.52
C VAL A 20 2.55 10.82 7.34
N GLU A 21 3.37 10.71 6.31
CA GLU A 21 3.13 11.32 5.01
C GLU A 21 2.46 10.31 4.07
N ILE A 22 1.49 10.76 3.27
CA ILE A 22 0.82 9.91 2.28
C ILE A 22 1.22 10.39 0.89
N VAL A 23 1.83 9.49 0.13
CA VAL A 23 2.00 9.65 -1.31
C VAL A 23 0.83 8.97 -2.02
N VAL A 24 0.23 9.68 -2.98
CA VAL A 24 -0.88 9.15 -3.80
C VAL A 24 -0.43 9.07 -5.25
N ARG A 25 -0.78 7.96 -5.90
CA ARG A 25 -0.64 7.73 -7.34
C ARG A 25 -1.92 7.12 -7.87
N ASP A 26 -2.32 7.51 -9.08
CA ASP A 26 -3.41 6.87 -9.79
C ASP A 26 -2.85 5.76 -10.67
N ASN A 27 -3.33 4.53 -10.46
CA ASN A 27 -2.97 3.38 -11.28
C ASN A 27 -4.01 3.08 -12.37
N GLU A 28 -5.03 3.92 -12.52
CA GLU A 28 -6.11 3.80 -13.51
C GLU A 28 -6.87 2.47 -13.45
N TYR A 29 -6.80 1.77 -12.30
CA TYR A 29 -7.29 0.40 -12.16
C TYR A 29 -6.67 -0.58 -13.17
N ASN A 30 -5.45 -0.28 -13.64
CA ASN A 30 -4.72 -1.03 -14.64
C ASN A 30 -3.48 -1.71 -14.02
N PRO A 31 -3.29 -3.03 -14.17
CA PRO A 31 -2.13 -3.73 -13.60
C PRO A 31 -0.77 -3.26 -14.09
N GLN A 32 -0.65 -2.88 -15.37
CA GLN A 32 0.60 -2.39 -15.95
C GLN A 32 0.95 -1.00 -15.42
N THR A 33 -0.03 -0.08 -15.40
CA THR A 33 0.13 1.25 -14.79
C THR A 33 0.45 1.11 -13.30
N ASN A 34 -0.16 0.15 -12.60
CA ASN A 34 0.14 -0.12 -11.19
C ASN A 34 1.61 -0.49 -10.95
N VAL A 35 2.23 -1.30 -11.82
CA VAL A 35 3.66 -1.64 -11.71
C VAL A 35 4.53 -0.40 -11.92
N VAL A 36 4.18 0.49 -12.87
CA VAL A 36 4.93 1.72 -13.12
C VAL A 36 4.90 2.62 -11.89
N VAL A 37 3.70 2.97 -11.41
CA VAL A 37 3.58 3.90 -10.27
C VAL A 37 4.09 3.30 -8.96
N TYR A 38 4.06 1.97 -8.80
CA TYR A 38 4.71 1.30 -7.67
C TYR A 38 6.23 1.50 -7.71
N ASN A 39 6.87 1.26 -8.86
CA ASN A 39 8.30 1.43 -9.00
C ASN A 39 8.75 2.90 -8.83
N GLU A 40 7.89 3.87 -9.11
CA GLU A 40 8.18 5.29 -8.85
C GLU A 40 8.29 5.64 -7.37
N ILE A 41 7.63 4.89 -6.47
CA ILE A 41 7.51 5.26 -5.05
C ILE A 41 8.13 4.24 -4.10
N LYS A 42 8.42 3.01 -4.55
CA LYS A 42 8.77 1.89 -3.68
C LYS A 42 9.99 2.15 -2.78
N ASP A 43 10.95 2.94 -3.26
CA ASP A 43 12.19 3.23 -2.54
C ASP A 43 12.01 4.34 -1.47
N ASP A 44 10.89 5.07 -1.53
CA ASP A 44 10.58 6.21 -0.66
C ASP A 44 9.49 5.91 0.38
N VAL A 45 8.87 4.73 0.34
CA VAL A 45 7.72 4.38 1.20
C VAL A 45 8.01 3.17 2.07
N LEU A 46 7.52 3.21 3.32
CA LEU A 46 7.59 2.08 4.24
C LEU A 46 6.55 0.99 3.93
N ALA A 47 5.36 1.40 3.51
CA ALA A 47 4.22 0.51 3.31
C ALA A 47 3.21 1.13 2.34
N ILE A 48 2.42 0.26 1.71
CA ILE A 48 1.33 0.67 0.83
C ILE A 48 0.02 0.53 1.60
N SER A 49 -0.56 1.66 1.99
CA SER A 49 -1.77 1.69 2.82
C SER A 49 -3.07 1.34 2.07
N SER A 50 -3.05 1.33 0.74
CA SER A 50 -4.18 0.94 -0.10
C SER A 50 -3.77 0.70 -1.56
N VAL A 51 -4.11 -0.46 -2.11
CA VAL A 51 -4.19 -0.71 -3.56
C VAL A 51 -5.55 -1.34 -3.86
N LEU A 52 -6.28 -0.78 -4.83
CA LEU A 52 -7.62 -1.24 -5.19
C LEU A 52 -7.56 -2.26 -6.32
N GLY A 53 -8.17 -3.43 -6.10
CA GLY A 53 -8.35 -4.48 -7.11
C GLY A 53 -7.45 -5.69 -6.93
N SER A 54 -7.97 -6.88 -7.20
CA SER A 54 -7.18 -8.12 -7.16
C SER A 54 -6.07 -8.16 -8.22
N PRO A 55 -6.32 -7.78 -9.50
CA PRO A 55 -5.28 -7.83 -10.53
C PRO A 55 -4.13 -6.84 -10.32
N THR A 56 -4.44 -5.64 -9.83
CA THR A 56 -3.45 -4.61 -9.47
C THR A 56 -2.67 -5.03 -8.23
N THR A 57 -3.32 -5.53 -7.18
CA THR A 57 -2.62 -6.06 -5.99
C THR A 57 -1.67 -7.20 -6.38
N ALA A 58 -2.11 -8.11 -7.26
CA ALA A 58 -1.28 -9.22 -7.73
C ALA A 58 -0.09 -8.76 -8.59
N SER A 59 -0.20 -7.65 -9.33
CA SER A 59 0.87 -7.22 -10.24
C SER A 59 2.15 -6.79 -9.53
N ILE A 60 2.07 -6.44 -8.24
CA ILE A 60 3.21 -6.00 -7.43
C ILE A 60 3.49 -6.92 -6.23
N GLN A 61 2.81 -8.07 -6.13
CA GLN A 61 2.94 -8.97 -4.98
C GLN A 61 4.38 -9.44 -4.78
N VAL A 62 5.02 -9.96 -5.84
CA VAL A 62 6.35 -10.57 -5.74
C VAL A 62 7.40 -9.51 -5.44
N ASP A 63 7.34 -8.37 -6.13
CA ASP A 63 8.28 -7.27 -5.96
C ASP A 63 8.15 -6.66 -4.56
N SER A 64 6.93 -6.42 -4.07
CA SER A 64 6.72 -5.91 -2.72
C SER A 64 7.18 -6.87 -1.63
N ALA A 65 7.04 -8.18 -1.83
CA ALA A 65 7.57 -9.17 -0.90
C ALA A 65 9.10 -9.16 -0.88
N ALA A 66 9.75 -9.06 -2.04
CA ALA A 66 11.20 -8.99 -2.15
C ALA A 66 11.79 -7.73 -1.48
N GLU A 67 11.06 -6.62 -1.54
CA GLU A 67 11.45 -5.33 -0.94
C GLU A 67 10.97 -5.20 0.53
N ASN A 68 10.33 -6.22 1.10
CA ASN A 68 9.74 -6.21 2.45
C ASN A 68 8.69 -5.09 2.68
N ILE A 69 7.96 -4.74 1.63
CA ILE A 69 6.87 -3.76 1.66
C ILE A 69 5.55 -4.48 1.94
N VAL A 70 4.87 -4.06 3.01
CA VAL A 70 3.52 -4.52 3.34
C VAL A 70 2.49 -3.76 2.51
N ILE A 71 1.52 -4.48 1.96
CA ILE A 71 0.40 -3.93 1.18
C ILE A 71 -0.91 -4.19 1.91
N ALA A 72 -1.68 -3.13 2.16
CA ALA A 72 -3.10 -3.25 2.48
C ALA A 72 -3.91 -3.24 1.18
N GLY A 73 -4.43 -4.40 0.79
CA GLY A 73 -5.13 -4.62 -0.47
C GLY A 73 -6.64 -4.52 -0.32
N GLY A 74 -7.26 -3.61 -1.07
CA GLY A 74 -8.70 -3.52 -1.27
C GLY A 74 -9.14 -4.52 -2.35
N THR A 75 -9.16 -5.80 -1.99
CA THR A 75 -9.31 -6.92 -2.92
C THR A 75 -10.22 -8.01 -2.33
N LEU A 76 -10.87 -8.77 -3.22
CA LEU A 76 -11.81 -9.84 -2.85
C LEU A 76 -11.21 -11.25 -3.01
N ALA A 77 -9.95 -11.36 -3.43
CA ALA A 77 -9.35 -12.68 -3.66
C ALA A 77 -8.92 -13.31 -2.33
N SER A 78 -9.43 -14.51 -2.04
CA SER A 78 -9.11 -15.24 -0.80
C SER A 78 -7.67 -15.72 -0.71
N GLN A 79 -6.95 -15.76 -1.83
CA GLN A 79 -5.56 -16.22 -1.91
C GLN A 79 -4.61 -15.44 -0.99
N TRP A 80 -4.94 -14.17 -0.68
CA TRP A 80 -4.12 -13.31 0.17
C TRP A 80 -4.05 -13.76 1.63
N ALA A 81 -4.98 -14.61 2.08
CA ALA A 81 -4.97 -15.15 3.44
C ALA A 81 -3.71 -15.97 3.77
N LEU A 82 -2.97 -16.40 2.74
CA LEU A 82 -1.73 -17.18 2.88
C LEU A 82 -0.47 -16.36 2.53
N THR A 83 -0.62 -15.07 2.21
CA THR A 83 0.50 -14.21 1.83
C THR A 83 0.95 -13.38 3.01
N GLU A 84 2.25 -13.40 3.33
CA GLU A 84 2.79 -12.77 4.54
C GLU A 84 2.77 -11.23 4.49
N ASN A 85 2.97 -10.63 3.31
CA ASN A 85 3.11 -9.17 3.16
C ASN A 85 1.84 -8.48 2.61
N ILE A 86 0.71 -9.19 2.52
CA ILE A 86 -0.57 -8.61 2.06
C ILE A 86 -1.63 -8.75 3.14
N VAL A 87 -2.21 -7.62 3.54
CA VAL A 87 -3.28 -7.52 4.53
C VAL A 87 -4.56 -7.06 3.83
N LEU A 88 -5.69 -7.68 4.14
CA LEU A 88 -7.00 -7.25 3.63
C LEU A 88 -7.52 -6.08 4.46
N ASN A 89 -8.03 -5.03 3.81
CA ASN A 89 -8.55 -3.81 4.47
C ASN A 89 -9.98 -3.44 4.10
#